data_AF-A0A2N0M2X4-F1
#
_entry.id   AF-A0A2N0M2X4-F1
#
_cell.length_a   1.000
_cell.length_b   1.000
_cell.length_c   1.000
_cell.angle_alpha   90.00
_cell.angle_beta   90.00
_cell.angle_gamma   90.00
#
_symmetry.space_group_name_H-M   'P 1'
#
loop_
_entity.id
_entity.type
_entity.pdbx_description
1 polymer ?
#
loop_
_entity_poly.entity_id
_entity_poly.type
_entity_poly.pdbx_seq_one_letter_code
_entity_poly.pdbx_strand_id
1 'polypeptide(L)' 'MHDTIEFEKLGIPSTTIITAAFKKAADFQFRGNGMERHPYVVLPHPVSNLQPDKMRELTLQFVDEVASHLKT' A
#
# COMPACT_ATOMS: atom_id res chain seq x y z
N MET A 1 -3.23 4.22 5.39
CA MET A 1 -2.58 5.54 5.39
C MET A 1 -2.13 5.88 6.80
N HIS A 2 -3.06 6.21 7.70
CA HIS A 2 -2.75 6.69 9.06
C HIS A 2 -1.78 5.79 9.81
N ASP A 3 -2.06 4.49 9.91
CA ASP A 3 -1.21 3.55 10.64
C ASP A 3 0.21 3.45 10.06
N THR A 4 0.34 3.46 8.73
CA THR A 4 1.67 3.51 8.08
C THR A 4 2.42 4.77 8.46
N ILE A 5 1.76 5.93 8.43
CA ILE A 5 2.37 7.21 8.81
C ILE A 5 2.86 7.18 10.27
N GLU A 6 2.03 6.69 11.18
CA GLU A 6 2.37 6.64 12.61
C GLU A 6 3.48 5.62 12.90
N PHE A 7 3.47 4.45 12.28
CA PHE A 7 4.54 3.46 12.44
C PHE A 7 5.89 3.93 11.88
N GLU A 8 5.89 4.57 10.72
CA GLU A 8 7.11 5.12 10.12
C GLU A 8 7.72 6.23 10.98
N LYS A 9 6.90 7.10 11.59
CA LYS A 9 7.37 8.10 12.56
C LYS A 9 8.01 7.47 13.80
N LEU A 10 7.60 6.26 14.17
CA LEU A 10 8.17 5.48 15.28
C LEU A 10 9.37 4.62 14.84
N GLY A 11 9.80 4.70 13.58
CA GLY A 11 10.90 3.90 13.03
C GLY A 11 10.55 2.44 12.79
N ILE A 12 9.26 2.11 12.68
CA ILE A 12 8.76 0.77 12.38
C ILE A 12 8.38 0.72 10.89
N PRO A 13 9.08 -0.06 10.05
CA PRO A 13 8.75 -0.18 8.64
C PRO A 13 7.29 -0.62 8.42
N SER A 14 6.56 0.13 7.60
CA SER A 14 5.15 -0.10 7.32
C SER A 14 4.78 0.34 5.90
N THR A 15 3.83 -0.37 5.29
CA THR A 15 3.29 0.01 4.00
C THR A 15 1.77 -0.14 3.97
N THR A 16 1.11 0.81 3.32
CA THR A 16 -0.32 0.73 3.05
C THR A 16 -0.53 0.01 1.71
N ILE A 17 -1.52 -0.87 1.63
CA ILE A 17 -1.99 -1.47 0.38
C ILE A 17 -3.35 -0.87 0.04
N ILE A 18 -3.52 -0.36 -1.17
CA ILE A 18 -4.79 0.16 -1.68
C ILE A 18 -5.09 -0.38 -3.07
N THR A 19 -6.33 -0.18 -3.54
CA THR A 19 -6.64 -0.29 -4.98
C THR A 19 -6.54 1.07 -5.66
N ALA A 20 -6.34 1.09 -6.98
CA ALA A 20 -6.13 2.30 -7.78
C ALA A 20 -7.17 3.41 -7.58
N ALA A 21 -8.41 3.06 -7.21
CA ALA A 21 -9.46 4.02 -6.87
C ALA A 21 -9.09 4.98 -5.73
N PHE A 22 -8.20 4.58 -4.82
CA PHE A 22 -7.82 5.36 -3.64
C PHE A 22 -6.50 6.10 -3.79
N LYS A 23 -5.83 6.05 -4.96
CA LYS A 23 -4.51 6.66 -5.15
C LYS A 23 -4.48 8.15 -4.81
N LYS A 24 -5.48 8.91 -5.26
CA LYS A 24 -5.56 10.36 -4.96
C LYS A 24 -5.70 10.64 -3.46
N ALA A 25 -6.48 9.84 -2.75
CA ALA A 25 -6.63 9.96 -1.30
C ALA A 25 -5.33 9.59 -0.57
N ALA A 26 -4.60 8.60 -1.08
CA ALA A 26 -3.29 8.21 -0.58
C ALA A 26 -2.27 9.34 -0.68
N ASP A 27 -2.12 9.87 -1.90
CA ASP A 27 -1.20 10.96 -2.22
C ASP A 27 -1.52 12.18 -1.34
N PHE A 28 -2.81 12.47 -1.11
CA PHE A 28 -3.24 13.55 -0.22
C PHE A 28 -2.84 13.31 1.24
N GLN A 29 -3.10 12.12 1.78
CA GLN A 29 -2.80 11.78 3.17
C GLN A 29 -1.29 11.78 3.45
N PHE A 30 -0.49 11.15 2.60
CA PHE A 30 0.96 11.11 2.76
C PHE A 30 1.59 12.50 2.62
N ARG A 31 1.22 13.27 1.59
CA ARG A 31 1.70 14.65 1.43
C ARG A 31 1.31 15.54 2.60
N GLY A 32 0.06 15.46 3.06
CA GLY A 32 -0.44 16.22 4.21
C GLY A 32 0.28 15.94 5.53
N ASN A 33 0.94 14.79 5.64
CA ASN A 33 1.72 14.37 6.80
C ASN A 33 3.24 14.49 6.60
N GLY A 34 3.71 15.21 5.57
CA GLY A 34 5.15 15.41 5.31
C GLY A 34 5.86 14.20 4.69
N MET A 35 5.10 13.24 4.16
CA MET A 35 5.58 11.97 3.62
C MET A 35 5.31 11.84 2.11
N GLU A 36 5.43 12.93 1.34
CA GLU A 36 5.03 13.02 -0.07
C GLU A 36 5.62 11.94 -0.99
N ARG A 37 6.76 11.36 -0.64
CA ARG A 37 7.45 10.32 -1.42
C ARG A 37 7.44 8.94 -0.75
N HIS A 38 6.64 8.74 0.29
CA HIS A 38 6.57 7.45 0.98
C HIS A 38 5.93 6.39 0.07
N PRO A 39 6.58 5.22 -0.11
CA PRO A 39 6.05 4.18 -0.97
C PRO A 39 4.84 3.46 -0.34
N TYR A 40 3.87 3.12 -1.18
CA TYR A 40 2.72 2.30 -0.82
C TYR A 40 2.28 1.47 -2.03
N VAL A 41 1.64 0.34 -1.79
CA VAL A 41 1.30 -0.62 -2.85
C VAL A 41 -0.05 -0.29 -3.47
N VAL A 42 -0.11 -0.29 -4.81
CA VAL A 42 -1.33 0.03 -5.57
C VAL A 42 -1.76 -1.16 -6.42
N LEU A 43 -2.83 -1.83 -5.98
CA LEU A 43 -3.47 -2.91 -6.70
C LEU A 43 -4.41 -2.37 -7.80
N PRO A 44 -4.70 -3.17 -8.85
CA PRO A 44 -5.80 -2.92 -9.76
C PRO A 44 -7.15 -2.78 -9.02
N HIS A 45 -8.10 -2.07 -9.62
CA HIS A 45 -9.45 -1.91 -9.07
C HIS A 45 -10.50 -2.43 -10.08
N PRO A 46 -11.56 -3.12 -9.63
CA PRO A 46 -11.83 -3.59 -8.27
C PRO A 46 -11.22 -4.97 -7.99
N VAL A 47 -10.92 -5.28 -6.72
CA VAL A 47 -10.50 -6.64 -6.29
C VAL A 47 -11.66 -7.45 -5.70
N SER A 48 -12.77 -6.81 -5.35
CA SER A 48 -13.92 -7.45 -4.66
C SER A 48 -14.63 -8.52 -5.48
N ASN A 49 -14.46 -8.49 -6.81
CA ASN A 49 -15.14 -9.41 -7.72
C ASN A 49 -14.25 -10.59 -8.13
N LEU A 50 -13.01 -10.64 -7.64
CA LEU A 50 -12.08 -11.71 -7.99
C LEU A 50 -12.48 -13.01 -7.28
N GLN A 51 -12.46 -14.10 -8.04
CA GLN A 51 -12.51 -15.44 -7.46
C GLN A 51 -11.22 -15.72 -6.66
N PRO A 52 -11.23 -16.64 -5.68
CA PRO A 52 -10.09 -16.87 -4.79
C PRO A 52 -8.76 -17.16 -5.50
N ASP A 53 -8.82 -17.91 -6.60
CA ASP A 53 -7.70 -18.23 -7.50
C ASP A 53 -7.13 -16.97 -8.17
N LYS A 54 -7.98 -16.07 -8.66
CA LYS A 54 -7.56 -14.77 -9.21
C LYS A 54 -7.03 -13.80 -8.17
N MET A 55 -7.60 -13.82 -6.97
CA MET A 55 -7.05 -13.07 -5.84
C MET A 55 -5.66 -13.59 -5.47
N ARG A 56 -5.44 -14.91 -5.46
CA ARG A 56 -4.13 -15.51 -5.20
C ARG A 56 -3.10 -15.12 -6.27
N GLU A 57 -3.46 -15.22 -7.55
CA GLU A 57 -2.59 -14.78 -8.66
C GLU A 57 -2.17 -13.32 -8.48
N LEU A 58 -3.13 -12.43 -8.18
CA LEU A 58 -2.85 -11.02 -7.94
C LEU A 58 -1.96 -10.81 -6.70
N THR A 59 -2.21 -11.50 -5.58
CA THR A 59 -1.36 -11.40 -4.39
C THR A 59 0.09 -11.76 -4.69
N LEU A 60 0.32 -12.83 -5.45
CA LEU A 60 1.66 -13.29 -5.80
C LEU A 60 2.42 -12.29 -6.68
N GLN A 61 1.73 -11.47 -7.48
CA GLN A 61 2.36 -10.43 -8.30
C GLN A 61 2.92 -9.26 -7.47
N PHE A 62 2.36 -9.00 -6.28
CA PHE A 62 2.71 -7.84 -5.45
C PHE A 62 3.47 -8.19 -4.17
N VAL A 63 3.71 -9.49 -3.90
CA VAL A 63 4.35 -9.94 -2.66
C VAL A 63 5.76 -9.37 -2.49
N ASP A 64 6.54 -9.30 -3.57
CA ASP A 64 7.90 -8.78 -3.53
C ASP A 64 7.94 -7.27 -3.30
N GLU A 65 6.99 -6.52 -3.86
CA GLU A 65 6.83 -5.08 -3.62
C GLU A 65 6.50 -4.81 -2.15
N VAL A 66 5.49 -5.51 -1.60
CA VAL A 66 5.13 -5.42 -0.18
C VAL A 66 6.35 -5.73 0.70
N ALA A 67 7.04 -6.84 0.42
CA ALA A 67 8.21 -7.23 1.19
C ALA A 67 9.34 -6.20 1.09
N SER A 68 9.52 -5.54 -0.06
CA SER A 68 10.55 -4.50 -0.25
C SER A 68 10.34 -3.28 0.63
N HIS A 69 9.08 -2.93 0.95
CA HIS A 69 8.76 -1.79 1.81
C HIS A 69 8.96 -2.07 3.31
N LEU A 70 9.14 -3.34 3.70
CA LEU A 70 9.21 -3.76 5.10
C LEU A 70 10.63 -4.22 5.50
N LYS A 71 11.62 -4.07 4.62
CA LYS A 71 13.02 -4.38 4.91
C LYS A 71 13.69 -3.15 5.53
N THR A 72 14.39 -3.35 6.63
CA THR A 72 15.32 -2.39 7.25
C THR A 72 16.65 -2.35 6.52
#